data_AF-A0A938W9J7-F1
#
_entry.id   AF-A0A938W9J7-F1
#
_cell.length_a   1.000
_cell.length_b   1.000
_cell.length_c   1.000
_cell.angle_alpha   90.00
_cell.angle_beta   90.00
_cell.angle_gamma   90.00
#
_symmetry.space_group_name_H-M   'P 1'
#
loop_
_entity.id
_entity.type
_entity.pdbx_description
1 polymer ?
#
loop_
_entity_poly.entity_id
_entity_poly.type
_entity_poly.pdbx_seq_one_letter_code
_entity_poly.pdbx_strand_id
1 'polypeptide(L)'
;MQYQKAIAAAIFLLLILAITLTAWFATWPETTPVRVEIGNKIHPTVYQQAVGYWDANLATQAFAVDPTIGIRLTWKKPDEIYNHFLMTVTDPSTGWTRTEAGEHERVSLDFTDLQPDTVYTFVVTACLEPECRTWITSSEEAKHRTQTASTPR
;
A
#
# COMPACT_ATOMS: atom_id res chain seq x y z
N MET A 1 -1.43 25.23 -59.96
CA MET A 1 -0.52 25.66 -58.88
C MET A 1 -1.21 25.83 -57.51
N GLN A 2 -2.46 26.30 -57.42
CA GLN A 2 -3.19 26.43 -56.13
C GLN A 2 -3.45 25.07 -55.43
N TYR A 3 -3.74 24.01 -56.19
CA TYR A 3 -4.01 22.67 -55.65
C TYR A 3 -2.81 22.05 -54.90
N GLN A 4 -1.58 22.27 -55.41
CA GLN A 4 -0.36 21.78 -54.75
C GLN A 4 -0.09 22.48 -53.40
N LYS A 5 -0.44 23.76 -53.26
CA LYS A 5 -0.32 24.49 -51.99
C LYS A 5 -1.28 23.95 -50.93
N ALA A 6 -2.50 23.60 -51.31
CA ALA A 6 -3.49 23.03 -50.40
C ALA A 6 -3.09 21.62 -49.90
N ILE A 7 -2.55 20.78 -50.78
CA ILE A 7 -2.03 19.45 -50.40
C ILE A 7 -0.85 19.58 -49.43
N ALA A 8 0.10 20.47 -49.72
CA ALA A 8 1.26 20.68 -48.84
C ALA A 8 0.85 21.17 -47.44
N ALA A 9 -0.12 22.08 -47.36
CA ALA A 9 -0.66 22.57 -46.09
C ALA A 9 -1.38 21.47 -45.31
N ALA A 10 -2.18 20.62 -45.98
CA ALA A 10 -2.89 19.52 -45.33
C ALA A 10 -1.92 18.46 -44.77
N ILE A 11 -0.87 18.09 -45.53
CA ILE A 11 0.16 17.16 -45.07
C ILE A 11 0.89 17.71 -43.85
N PHE A 12 1.26 19.00 -43.87
CA PHE A 12 1.93 19.64 -42.74
C PHE A 12 1.06 19.63 -41.47
N LEU A 13 -0.24 19.89 -41.61
CA LEU A 13 -1.20 19.87 -40.49
C LEU A 13 -1.37 18.48 -39.90
N LEU A 14 -1.43 17.45 -40.75
CA LEU A 14 -1.49 16.05 -40.31
C LEU A 14 -0.22 15.61 -39.57
N LEU A 15 0.96 16.08 -40.00
CA LEU A 15 2.22 15.81 -39.31
C LEU A 15 2.26 16.45 -37.93
N ILE A 16 1.81 17.70 -37.79
CA ILE A 16 1.70 18.36 -36.47
C ILE A 16 0.76 17.57 -35.55
N LEU A 17 -0.41 17.19 -36.04
CA LEU A 17 -1.38 16.40 -35.27
C LEU A 17 -0.78 15.06 -34.80
N ALA A 18 -0.11 14.34 -35.70
CA ALA A 18 0.55 13.07 -35.36
C ALA A 18 1.63 13.25 -34.28
N ILE A 19 2.46 14.30 -34.37
CA ILE A 19 3.50 14.60 -33.37
C ILE A 19 2.88 14.99 -32.02
N THR A 20 1.81 15.78 -32.02
CA THR A 20 1.13 16.15 -30.76
C THR A 20 0.45 14.96 -30.09
N LEU A 21 -0.10 14.02 -30.87
CA LEU A 21 -0.70 12.80 -30.33
C LEU A 21 0.37 11.89 -29.68
N THR A 22 1.51 11.68 -30.34
CA THR A 22 2.57 10.83 -29.78
C THR A 22 3.25 11.46 -28.58
N ALA A 23 3.42 12.79 -28.57
CA ALA A 23 3.93 13.52 -27.41
C ALA A 23 2.98 13.40 -26.19
N TRP A 24 1.66 13.42 -26.42
CA TRP A 24 0.67 13.21 -25.35
C TRP A 24 0.79 11.81 -24.73
N PHE A 25 0.91 10.77 -25.57
CA PHE A 25 1.10 9.39 -25.10
C PHE A 25 2.45 9.18 -24.40
N ALA A 26 3.51 9.90 -24.81
CA ALA A 26 4.82 9.82 -24.14
C ALA A 26 4.83 10.46 -22.74
N THR A 27 3.87 11.33 -22.44
CA THR A 27 3.70 11.94 -21.10
C THR A 27 2.68 11.22 -20.23
N TRP A 28 2.05 10.15 -20.73
CA TRP A 28 1.23 9.32 -19.86
C TRP A 28 2.14 8.69 -18.81
N PRO A 29 1.84 8.89 -17.51
CA PRO A 29 2.59 8.23 -16.48
C PRO A 29 2.43 6.73 -16.69
N GLU A 30 3.49 6.05 -17.11
CA GLU A 30 3.55 4.61 -16.99
C GLU A 30 3.36 4.33 -15.50
N THR A 31 2.23 3.72 -15.15
CA THR A 31 2.05 3.12 -13.84
C THR A 31 2.98 1.91 -13.81
N THR A 32 4.27 2.15 -13.60
CA THR A 32 5.23 1.08 -13.37
C THR A 32 4.72 0.31 -12.16
N PRO A 33 4.46 -1.00 -12.28
CA PRO A 33 3.99 -1.78 -11.15
C PRO A 33 5.00 -1.62 -10.02
N VAL A 34 4.51 -1.28 -8.82
CA VAL A 34 5.36 -1.10 -7.65
C VAL A 34 6.11 -2.40 -7.41
N ARG A 35 7.42 -2.39 -7.67
CA ARG A 35 8.27 -3.57 -7.50
C ARG A 35 8.66 -3.65 -6.03
N VAL A 36 8.11 -4.64 -5.31
CA VAL A 36 8.43 -4.88 -3.91
C VAL A 36 9.60 -5.86 -3.82
N GLU A 37 10.67 -5.48 -3.12
CA GLU A 37 11.78 -6.37 -2.79
C GLU A 37 11.39 -7.28 -1.60
N ILE A 38 10.96 -8.50 -1.90
CA ILE A 38 10.45 -9.45 -0.89
C ILE A 38 11.55 -9.91 0.09
N GLY A 39 12.81 -9.93 -0.34
CA GLY A 39 13.93 -10.52 0.43
C GLY A 39 14.18 -9.91 1.81
N ASN A 40 13.70 -8.68 2.05
CA ASN A 40 13.91 -7.97 3.32
C ASN A 40 12.61 -7.79 4.13
N LYS A 41 11.51 -8.43 3.72
CA LYS A 41 10.20 -8.30 4.36
C LYS A 41 10.02 -9.30 5.49
N ILE A 42 9.36 -8.89 6.56
CA ILE A 42 9.02 -9.76 7.70
C ILE A 42 7.85 -10.69 7.36
N HIS A 43 6.98 -10.29 6.42
CA HIS A 43 5.82 -11.08 5.98
C HIS A 43 5.97 -11.64 4.56
N PRO A 44 7.02 -12.42 4.22
CA PRO A 44 7.31 -12.82 2.84
C PRO A 44 6.17 -13.62 2.21
N THR A 45 5.41 -14.40 2.99
CA THR A 45 4.26 -15.18 2.52
C THR A 45 3.11 -14.29 2.04
N VAL A 46 2.85 -13.17 2.74
CA VAL A 46 1.82 -12.18 2.35
C VAL A 46 2.15 -11.58 0.99
N TYR A 47 3.43 -11.22 0.78
CA TYR A 47 3.91 -10.66 -0.48
C TYR A 47 3.93 -11.67 -1.62
N GLN A 48 4.37 -12.91 -1.38
CA GLN A 48 4.48 -13.94 -2.44
C GLN A 48 3.12 -14.34 -3.03
N GLN A 49 2.05 -14.20 -2.26
CA GLN A 49 0.70 -14.61 -2.64
C GLN A 49 -0.18 -13.44 -3.10
N ALA A 50 0.27 -12.20 -2.91
CA ALA A 50 -0.47 -11.02 -3.34
C ALA A 50 -0.51 -10.91 -4.87
N VAL A 51 -1.67 -10.53 -5.41
CA VAL A 51 -1.84 -10.31 -6.86
C VAL A 51 -1.42 -8.90 -7.31
N GLY A 52 -1.14 -8.02 -6.35
CA GLY A 52 -0.76 -6.64 -6.58
C GLY A 52 -0.34 -5.92 -5.30
N TYR A 53 0.11 -4.68 -5.47
CA TYR A 53 0.60 -3.84 -4.38
C TYR A 53 0.05 -2.43 -4.52
N TRP A 54 -0.17 -1.76 -3.39
CA TRP A 54 -0.46 -0.32 -3.39
C TRP A 54 0.39 0.42 -2.36
N ASP A 55 0.63 1.71 -2.61
CA ASP A 55 1.22 2.60 -1.63
C ASP A 55 0.17 2.95 -0.58
N ALA A 56 0.26 2.28 0.57
CA ALA A 56 -0.71 2.40 1.64
C ALA A 56 -0.40 3.57 2.57
N ASN A 57 0.73 4.27 2.39
CA ASN A 57 1.25 5.26 3.32
C ASN A 57 1.10 4.82 4.78
N LEU A 58 1.56 3.61 5.11
CA LEU A 58 1.40 3.04 6.45
C LEU A 58 2.04 3.95 7.51
N ALA A 59 1.26 4.29 8.54
CA ALA A 59 1.75 5.03 9.70
C ALA A 59 1.37 4.32 10.99
N THR A 60 2.25 4.42 11.99
CA THR A 60 2.02 3.87 13.32
C THR A 60 2.23 4.93 14.38
N GLN A 61 1.41 4.88 15.42
CA GLN A 61 1.53 5.74 16.59
C GLN A 61 1.23 4.95 17.85
N ALA A 62 1.76 5.40 18.99
CA ALA A 62 1.41 4.81 20.27
C ALA A 62 -0.10 4.93 20.53
N PHE A 63 -0.71 3.89 21.10
CA PHE A 63 -2.14 3.92 21.39
C PHE A 63 -2.43 4.91 22.52
N ALA A 64 -3.47 5.72 22.33
CA ALA A 64 -3.74 6.86 23.22
C ALA A 64 -4.19 6.43 24.62
N VAL A 65 -4.80 5.25 24.76
CA VAL A 65 -5.30 4.74 26.05
C VAL A 65 -4.16 4.13 26.86
N ASP A 66 -3.35 3.28 26.24
CA ASP A 66 -2.18 2.69 26.87
C ASP A 66 -1.05 2.48 25.84
N PRO A 67 -0.02 3.34 25.83
CA PRO A 67 1.07 3.25 24.87
C PRO A 67 2.08 2.14 25.20
N THR A 68 1.97 1.48 26.37
CA THR A 68 2.86 0.39 26.78
C THR A 68 2.45 -0.95 26.17
N ILE A 69 1.17 -1.13 25.86
CA ILE A 69 0.61 -2.38 25.34
C ILE A 69 -0.21 -2.17 24.05
N GLY A 70 -0.19 -0.97 23.47
CA GLY A 70 -1.03 -0.66 22.33
C GLY A 70 -0.37 0.20 21.26
N ILE A 71 -0.71 -0.11 20.01
CA ILE A 71 -0.27 0.62 18.81
C ILE A 71 -1.48 0.87 17.91
N ARG A 72 -1.62 2.10 17.42
CA ARG A 72 -2.57 2.43 16.35
C ARG A 72 -1.84 2.40 15.01
N LEU A 73 -2.37 1.61 14.08
CA LEU A 73 -1.98 1.56 12.67
C LEU A 73 -2.98 2.39 11.85
N THR A 74 -2.50 3.17 10.89
CA THR A 74 -3.33 3.90 9.91
C THR A 74 -2.80 3.67 8.49
N TRP A 75 -3.68 3.75 7.50
CA TRP A 75 -3.33 3.53 6.10
C TRP A 75 -4.22 4.33 5.14
N LYS A 76 -3.82 4.40 3.87
CA LYS A 76 -4.58 4.88 2.72
C LYS A 76 -5.21 3.69 2.00
N LYS A 77 -6.45 3.88 1.53
CA LYS A 77 -7.16 2.90 0.70
C LYS A 77 -6.47 2.73 -0.67
N PRO A 78 -6.52 1.54 -1.28
CA PRO A 78 -6.14 1.36 -2.67
C PRO A 78 -7.17 2.05 -3.59
N ASP A 79 -6.75 2.36 -4.82
CA ASP A 79 -7.65 2.89 -5.86
C ASP A 79 -8.53 1.79 -6.48
N GLU A 80 -8.16 0.53 -6.27
CA GLU A 80 -8.87 -0.66 -6.75
C GLU A 80 -10.10 -0.98 -5.89
N ILE A 81 -11.09 -1.67 -6.46
CA ILE A 81 -12.24 -2.16 -5.71
C ILE A 81 -11.78 -3.28 -4.78
N TYR A 82 -12.04 -3.11 -3.49
CA TYR A 82 -11.73 -4.08 -2.46
C TYR A 82 -12.98 -4.37 -1.61
N ASN A 83 -12.95 -5.52 -0.91
CA ASN A 83 -13.95 -5.91 0.06
C ASN A 83 -13.56 -5.37 1.44
N HIS A 84 -12.68 -6.05 2.17
CA HIS A 84 -12.23 -5.69 3.52
C HIS A 84 -10.71 -5.64 3.65
N PHE A 85 -10.23 -5.12 4.78
CA PHE A 85 -8.81 -5.12 5.12
C PHE A 85 -8.49 -6.23 6.13
N LEU A 86 -7.31 -6.82 5.98
CA LEU A 86 -6.65 -7.64 6.99
C LEU A 86 -5.35 -6.96 7.39
N MET A 87 -5.08 -6.89 8.68
CA MET A 87 -3.85 -6.31 9.20
C MET A 87 -3.10 -7.39 9.97
N THR A 88 -1.87 -7.65 9.56
CA THR A 88 -1.00 -8.63 10.21
C THR A 88 0.08 -7.89 10.99
N VAL A 89 0.24 -8.28 12.25
CA VAL A 89 1.28 -7.79 13.15
C VAL A 89 2.17 -8.95 13.58
N THR A 90 3.49 -8.77 13.48
CA THR A 90 4.49 -9.76 13.86
C THR A 90 5.53 -9.17 14.80
N ASP A 91 5.83 -9.89 15.87
CA ASP A 91 7.04 -9.69 16.66
C ASP A 91 8.18 -10.50 16.00
N PRO A 92 9.17 -9.82 15.36
CA PRO A 92 10.22 -10.50 14.62
C PRO A 92 11.22 -11.22 15.54
N SER A 93 11.23 -10.93 16.85
CA SER A 93 12.14 -11.57 17.81
C SER A 93 11.65 -12.95 18.25
N THR A 94 10.33 -13.14 18.31
CA THR A 94 9.70 -14.40 18.74
C THR A 94 9.03 -15.16 17.59
N GLY A 95 8.77 -14.49 16.46
CA GLY A 95 7.95 -15.03 15.36
C GLY A 95 6.45 -15.03 15.66
N TRP A 96 6.02 -14.52 16.82
CA TRP A 96 4.60 -14.39 17.13
C TRP A 96 3.93 -13.49 16.10
N THR A 97 2.78 -13.94 15.58
CA THR A 97 2.02 -13.23 14.56
C THR A 97 0.53 -13.26 14.91
N ARG A 98 -0.15 -12.13 14.67
CA ARG A 98 -1.60 -11.98 14.83
C ARG A 98 -2.16 -11.27 13.60
N THR A 99 -3.30 -11.73 13.12
CA THR A 99 -4.04 -11.10 12.03
C THR A 99 -5.41 -10.67 12.53
N GLU A 100 -5.79 -9.43 12.23
CA GLU A 100 -7.10 -8.88 12.54
C GLU A 100 -7.80 -8.40 11.28
N ALA A 101 -9.12 -8.59 11.23
CA ALA A 101 -9.95 -8.06 10.16
C ALA A 101 -10.45 -6.66 10.54
N GLY A 102 -10.30 -5.72 9.62
CA GLY A 102 -10.92 -4.40 9.71
C GLY A 102 -12.31 -4.40 9.08
N GLU A 103 -13.16 -3.48 9.54
CA GLU A 103 -14.40 -3.16 8.84
C GLU A 103 -14.11 -2.56 7.45
N HIS A 104 -15.01 -2.77 6.48
CA HIS A 104 -14.85 -2.40 5.05
C HIS A 104 -14.31 -0.98 4.81
N GLU A 105 -14.79 0.00 5.57
CA GLU A 105 -14.48 1.40 5.34
C GLU A 105 -13.39 1.97 6.25
N ARG A 106 -12.96 1.20 7.26
CA ARG A 106 -12.05 1.67 8.30
C ARG A 106 -10.61 1.71 7.77
N VAL A 107 -9.91 2.81 8.06
CA VAL A 107 -8.51 3.08 7.64
C VAL A 107 -7.56 3.24 8.83
N SER A 108 -7.95 2.65 9.96
CA SER A 108 -7.16 2.60 11.18
C SER A 108 -7.49 1.35 11.99
N LEU A 109 -6.55 0.81 12.77
CA LEU A 109 -6.82 -0.25 13.73
C LEU A 109 -5.96 -0.06 14.97
N ASP A 110 -6.56 -0.32 16.13
CA ASP A 110 -5.87 -0.30 17.41
C ASP A 110 -5.54 -1.73 17.79
N PHE A 111 -4.25 -2.06 17.81
CA PHE A 111 -3.75 -3.31 18.36
C PHE A 111 -3.51 -3.11 19.85
N THR A 112 -4.14 -3.94 20.68
CA THR A 112 -3.97 -3.96 22.14
C THR A 112 -3.31 -5.26 22.59
N ASP A 113 -3.02 -5.35 23.88
CA ASP A 113 -2.46 -6.55 24.52
C ASP A 113 -1.09 -6.97 23.94
N LEU A 114 -0.35 -5.99 23.43
CA LEU A 114 1.01 -6.17 22.95
C LEU A 114 1.99 -6.20 24.14
N GLN A 115 3.13 -6.86 23.96
CA GLN A 115 4.18 -6.88 24.96
C GLN A 115 4.86 -5.50 25.01
N PRO A 116 5.18 -4.98 26.22
CA PRO A 116 5.91 -3.73 26.36
C PRO A 116 7.36 -3.86 25.89
N ASP A 117 7.94 -2.74 25.43
CA ASP A 117 9.30 -2.66 24.88
C ASP A 117 9.61 -3.65 23.73
N THR A 118 8.59 -3.96 22.92
CA THR A 118 8.71 -4.89 21.78
C THR A 118 8.55 -4.14 20.46
N VAL A 119 9.40 -4.46 19.49
CA VAL A 119 9.29 -3.94 18.12
C VAL A 119 8.35 -4.84 17.34
N TYR A 120 7.26 -4.27 16.83
CA TYR A 120 6.32 -4.94 15.96
C TYR A 120 6.48 -4.46 14.52
N THR A 121 6.28 -5.38 13.58
CA THR A 121 6.18 -5.07 12.14
C THR A 121 4.74 -5.31 11.68
N PHE A 122 4.21 -4.39 10.90
CA PHE A 122 2.83 -4.37 10.44
C PHE A 122 2.78 -4.39 8.91
N VAL A 123 1.82 -5.13 8.37
CA VAL A 123 1.46 -5.11 6.94
C VAL A 123 -0.07 -5.05 6.82
N VAL A 124 -0.56 -4.37 5.78
CA VAL A 124 -1.99 -4.27 5.48
C VAL A 124 -2.27 -4.98 4.16
N THR A 125 -3.35 -5.73 4.14
CA THR A 125 -3.82 -6.50 2.98
C THR A 125 -5.25 -6.06 2.67
N ALA A 126 -5.55 -5.80 1.40
CA ALA A 126 -6.91 -5.52 0.94
C ALA A 126 -7.43 -6.73 0.17
N CYS A 127 -8.43 -7.40 0.73
CA CYS A 127 -9.07 -8.55 0.12
C CYS A 127 -9.96 -8.07 -1.02
N LEU A 128 -9.82 -8.63 -2.22
CA LEU A 128 -10.63 -8.24 -3.38
C LEU A 128 -12.00 -8.94 -3.39
N GLU A 129 -12.11 -10.07 -2.70
CA GLU A 129 -13.31 -10.91 -2.59
C GLU A 129 -13.73 -11.09 -1.12
N PRO A 130 -15.01 -11.41 -0.83
CA PRO A 130 -15.48 -11.68 0.54
C PRO A 130 -14.71 -12.80 1.25
N GLU A 131 -14.31 -13.85 0.53
CA GLU A 131 -13.55 -14.99 1.08
C GLU A 131 -12.04 -14.73 1.17
N CYS A 132 -11.57 -13.55 0.73
CA CYS A 132 -10.16 -13.15 0.70
C CYS A 132 -9.22 -14.18 0.04
N ARG A 133 -9.66 -14.86 -1.04
CA ARG A 133 -8.79 -15.76 -1.82
C ARG A 133 -7.81 -15.01 -2.71
N THR A 134 -8.14 -13.77 -3.04
CA THR A 134 -7.34 -12.84 -3.83
C THR A 134 -7.19 -11.55 -3.04
N TRP A 135 -5.96 -11.04 -3.00
CA TRP A 135 -5.66 -9.81 -2.28
C TRP A 135 -4.50 -9.06 -2.89
N ILE A 136 -4.51 -7.75 -2.70
CA ILE A 136 -3.34 -6.90 -2.84
C ILE A 136 -2.77 -6.62 -1.45
N THR A 137 -1.51 -6.19 -1.34
CA THR A 137 -0.88 -5.85 -0.05
C THR A 137 -0.14 -4.51 -0.10
N SER A 138 0.05 -3.86 1.05
CA SER A 138 0.82 -2.62 1.15
C SER A 138 2.25 -2.84 0.66
N SER A 139 2.75 -1.93 -0.16
CA SER A 139 4.10 -2.01 -0.73
C SER A 139 5.20 -1.94 0.34
N GLU A 140 4.88 -1.33 1.47
CA GLU A 140 5.69 -1.06 2.63
C GLU A 140 5.22 -1.88 3.85
N GLU A 141 6.11 -1.99 4.84
CA GLU A 141 5.78 -2.47 6.19
C GLU A 141 6.02 -1.31 7.17
N ALA A 142 5.17 -1.16 8.17
CA ALA A 142 5.41 -0.22 9.25
C ALA A 142 6.06 -0.92 10.44
N LYS A 143 6.93 -0.22 11.17
CA LYS A 143 7.56 -0.72 12.40
C LYS A 143 7.25 0.23 13.54
N HIS A 144 6.93 -0.32 14.70
CA HIS A 144 6.69 0.48 15.90
C HIS A 144 7.15 -0.28 17.14
N ARG A 145 7.69 0.44 18.12
CA ARG A 145 8.08 -0.12 19.42
C ARG A 145 7.05 0.32 20.47
N THR A 146 6.51 -0.63 21.23
CA THR A 146 5.67 -0.31 22.41
C THR A 146 6.52 0.34 23.51
N GLN A 147 5.93 1.18 24.35
CA GLN A 147 6.68 1.81 25.44
C GLN A 147 7.07 0.79 26.52
N THR A 148 8.17 1.05 27.22
CA THR A 148 8.54 0.28 28.41
C THR A 148 7.50 0.48 29.50
N ALA A 149 7.08 -0.60 30.14
CA ALA A 149 6.19 -0.52 31.30
C ALA A 149 6.86 0.33 32.40
N SER A 150 6.20 1.39 32.86
CA SER A 150 6.70 2.17 33.99
C SER A 150 6.71 1.29 35.23
N THR A 151 7.86 1.12 35.87
CA THR A 151 7.93 0.48 37.20
C THR A 151 7.08 1.30 38.18
N PRO A 152 6.05 0.72 38.83
CA PRO A 152 5.31 1.43 39.86
C PRO A 152 6.29 1.84 40.96
N ARG A 153 6.28 3.14 41.30
CA ARG A 153 7.07 3.70 42.40
C ARG A 153 6.44 3.38 43.74
#